data_AF-A0A370AIE3-F1
#
_entry.id   AF-A0A370AIE3-F1
#
_cell.length_a   1.000
_cell.length_b   1.000
_cell.length_c   1.000
_cell.angle_alpha   90.00
_cell.angle_beta   90.00
_cell.angle_gamma   90.00
#
_symmetry.space_group_name_H-M   'P 1'
#
loop_
_entity.id
_entity.type
_entity.pdbx_description
1 polymer ?
#
loop_
_entity_poly.entity_id
_entity_poly.type
_entity_poly.pdbx_seq_one_letter_code
_entity_poly.pdbx_strand_id
1 'polypeptide(L)'
;MNIVILSFGGGAGHLARAFSIFESFKRNAAEPYLFTIITDSPLDVGDCYKDLEIYQVLIEPEKIFLDDKNTAIYNILKHIDPDLIISDMNWLILRPILDDFKAKKVILFRYVHDEILHIPSVDGLIHSFDPEEYDLAFTIEPSFSIEGCISLHPTINVHPSSNYEEKIIRQVLKVPEDKKLALLAHNGFEGELDTILKEIKIDPEEYCFRSISTFDDEISRQIFPLSHYMSGVDFSIGGCGYNFFYETKAHGIPSLYFPQPRKGNEQHWRLDHNKDYGGPYDGADKMVEMILDLF
;
A
#
# COMPACT_ATOMS: atom_id res chain seq x y z
N MET A 1 21.57 5.84 -6.93
CA MET A 1 20.93 6.04 -5.62
C MET A 1 20.40 4.71 -5.10
N ASN A 2 20.71 4.34 -3.86
CA ASN A 2 20.16 3.16 -3.19
C ASN A 2 18.93 3.58 -2.38
N ILE A 3 17.74 3.17 -2.83
CA ILE A 3 16.46 3.49 -2.22
C ILE A 3 15.94 2.24 -1.50
N VAL A 4 15.60 2.39 -0.22
CA VAL A 4 14.96 1.33 0.56
C VAL A 4 13.58 1.80 1.02
N ILE A 5 12.56 0.97 0.82
CA ILE A 5 11.25 1.17 1.44
C ILE A 5 10.91 0.05 2.43
N LEU A 6 10.47 0.44 3.62
CA LEU A 6 9.98 -0.44 4.68
C LEU A 6 8.45 -0.53 4.60
N SER A 7 7.95 -1.70 4.24
CA SER A 7 6.55 -1.99 3.98
C SER A 7 6.07 -3.14 4.88
N PHE A 8 5.89 -2.86 6.17
CA PHE A 8 5.46 -3.86 7.16
C PHE A 8 3.98 -3.77 7.51
N GLY A 9 3.41 -4.90 7.94
CA GLY A 9 2.01 -5.06 8.34
C GLY A 9 1.36 -6.33 7.82
N GLY A 10 2.13 -7.26 7.24
CA GLY A 10 1.74 -8.57 6.72
C GLY A 10 0.86 -8.57 5.46
N GLY A 11 0.03 -7.55 5.28
CA GLY A 11 -0.96 -7.48 4.19
C GLY A 11 -0.44 -6.90 2.88
N ALA A 12 -1.14 -7.23 1.80
CA ALA A 12 -0.90 -6.75 0.43
C ALA A 12 -0.92 -5.22 0.28
N GLY A 13 -1.55 -4.51 1.22
CA GLY A 13 -1.79 -3.07 1.10
C GLY A 13 -0.52 -2.22 1.23
N HIS A 14 0.39 -2.58 2.12
CA HIS A 14 1.66 -1.88 2.27
C HIS A 14 2.54 -2.10 1.03
N LEU A 15 2.58 -3.35 0.56
CA LEU A 15 3.37 -3.73 -0.62
C LEU A 15 2.88 -3.05 -1.90
N ALA A 16 1.56 -2.95 -2.10
CA ALA A 16 1.00 -2.21 -3.23
C ALA A 16 1.35 -0.70 -3.21
N ARG A 17 1.50 -0.09 -2.03
CA ARG A 17 1.99 1.29 -1.92
C ARG A 17 3.47 1.39 -2.25
N ALA A 18 4.29 0.41 -1.84
CA ALA A 18 5.68 0.34 -2.25
C ALA A 18 5.82 0.26 -3.77
N PHE A 19 4.97 -0.51 -4.45
CA PHE A 19 4.92 -0.55 -5.91
C PHE A 19 4.49 0.78 -6.54
N SER A 20 3.50 1.46 -5.97
CA SER A 20 3.09 2.81 -6.42
C SER A 20 4.25 3.80 -6.39
N ILE A 21 5.05 3.79 -5.31
CA ILE A 21 6.23 4.65 -5.16
C ILE A 21 7.34 4.23 -6.13
N PHE A 22 7.61 2.93 -6.27
CA PHE A 22 8.59 2.43 -7.23
C PHE A 22 8.26 2.81 -8.68
N GLU A 23 7.01 2.63 -9.10
CA GLU A 23 6.55 3.01 -10.44
C GLU A 23 6.63 4.53 -10.66
N SER A 24 6.43 5.33 -9.60
CA SER A 24 6.66 6.77 -9.64
C SER A 24 8.14 7.13 -9.84
N PHE A 25 9.07 6.47 -9.12
CA PHE A 25 10.51 6.63 -9.39
C PHE A 25 10.87 6.27 -10.83
N LYS A 26 10.29 5.20 -11.39
CA LYS A 26 10.55 4.79 -12.78
C LYS A 26 10.20 5.86 -13.81
N ARG A 27 9.19 6.69 -13.50
CA ARG A 27 8.75 7.77 -14.38
C ARG A 27 9.54 9.05 -14.19
N ASN A 28 9.92 9.36 -12.95
CA ASN A 28 10.41 10.68 -12.58
C ASN A 28 11.92 10.76 -12.36
N ALA A 29 12.59 9.66 -11.99
CA ALA A 29 14.03 9.67 -11.78
C ALA A 29 14.79 9.58 -13.11
N ALA A 30 15.63 10.57 -13.38
CA ALA A 30 16.49 10.59 -14.57
C ALA A 30 17.75 9.72 -14.42
N GLU A 31 18.27 9.59 -13.20
CA GLU A 31 19.50 8.87 -12.90
C GLU A 31 19.22 7.42 -12.47
N PRO A 32 20.17 6.48 -12.69
CA PRO A 32 20.03 5.11 -12.22
C PRO A 32 19.89 5.00 -10.71
N TYR A 33 18.96 4.14 -10.27
CA TYR A 33 18.76 3.80 -8.88
C TYR A 33 18.54 2.31 -8.69
N LEU A 34 18.84 1.83 -7.48
CA LEU A 34 18.46 0.52 -7.00
C LEU A 34 17.31 0.72 -6.01
N PHE A 35 16.22 0.00 -6.20
CA PHE A 35 15.03 0.09 -5.35
C PHE A 35 14.81 -1.25 -4.66
N THR A 36 14.90 -1.22 -3.34
CA THR A 36 14.80 -2.42 -2.50
C THR A 36 13.61 -2.29 -1.56
N ILE A 37 12.79 -3.33 -1.47
CA ILE A 37 11.66 -3.41 -0.53
C ILE A 37 12.05 -4.31 0.64
N ILE A 38 11.85 -3.86 1.86
CA ILE A 38 11.93 -4.69 3.07
C ILE A 38 10.52 -4.84 3.63
N THR A 39 10.04 -6.08 3.81
CA THR A 39 8.65 -6.36 4.20
C THR A 39 8.56 -7.63 5.06
N ASP A 40 7.49 -7.75 5.85
CA ASP A 40 7.08 -9.01 6.49
C ASP A 40 6.00 -9.76 5.70
N SER A 41 5.60 -9.23 4.53
CA SER A 41 4.54 -9.83 3.73
C SER A 41 5.04 -11.12 3.06
N PRO A 42 4.31 -12.24 3.19
CA PRO A 42 4.68 -13.51 2.57
C PRO A 42 4.22 -13.61 1.11
N LEU A 43 3.70 -12.52 0.53
CA LEU A 43 3.09 -12.54 -0.79
C LEU A 43 4.12 -12.69 -1.90
N ASP A 44 3.78 -13.53 -2.88
CA ASP A 44 4.48 -13.59 -4.15
C ASP A 44 4.13 -12.35 -4.97
N VAL A 45 5.15 -11.64 -5.45
CA VAL A 45 5.00 -10.34 -6.12
C VAL A 45 4.72 -10.43 -7.62
N GLY A 46 4.52 -11.66 -8.12
CA GLY A 46 4.16 -11.92 -9.51
C GLY A 46 5.23 -11.44 -10.50
N ASP A 47 4.94 -11.61 -11.80
CA ASP A 47 5.91 -11.30 -12.85
C ASP A 47 6.18 -9.80 -13.03
N CYS A 48 5.23 -8.92 -12.65
CA CYS A 48 5.35 -7.48 -12.82
C CYS A 48 6.51 -6.86 -12.04
N TYR A 49 6.89 -7.50 -10.91
CA TYR A 49 7.89 -6.98 -9.97
C TYR A 49 9.00 -8.00 -9.67
N LYS A 50 9.16 -9.03 -10.50
CA LYS A 50 10.16 -10.10 -10.29
C LYS A 50 11.61 -9.61 -10.29
N ASP A 51 11.87 -8.45 -10.92
CA ASP A 51 13.19 -7.85 -10.99
C ASP A 51 13.46 -6.88 -9.82
N LEU A 52 12.48 -6.66 -8.93
CA LEU A 52 12.69 -5.91 -7.69
C LEU A 52 13.39 -6.75 -6.65
N GLU A 53 14.35 -6.13 -5.95
CA GLU A 53 14.97 -6.73 -4.79
C GLU A 53 14.05 -6.61 -3.57
N ILE A 54 13.63 -7.75 -3.02
CA ILE A 54 12.70 -7.81 -1.90
C ILE A 54 13.28 -8.68 -0.79
N TYR A 55 13.47 -8.07 0.38
CA TYR A 55 13.85 -8.76 1.60
C TYR A 55 12.62 -9.03 2.47
N GLN A 56 12.31 -10.31 2.65
CA GLN A 56 11.30 -10.74 3.62
C GLN A 56 11.95 -10.90 5.00
N VAL A 57 11.46 -10.13 5.98
CA VAL A 57 12.02 -10.03 7.34
C VAL A 57 10.89 -9.97 8.34
N LEU A 58 10.99 -10.74 9.42
CA LEU A 58 10.06 -10.62 10.55
C LEU A 58 10.47 -9.44 11.43
N ILE A 59 9.49 -8.68 11.92
CA ILE A 59 9.72 -7.63 12.90
C ILE A 59 10.14 -8.26 14.23
N GLU A 60 11.13 -7.67 14.88
CA GLU A 60 11.64 -8.04 16.22
C GLU A 60 11.16 -7.00 17.26
N PRO A 61 9.85 -6.97 17.62
CA PRO A 61 9.28 -5.93 18.46
C PRO A 61 9.96 -5.82 19.83
N GLU A 62 10.38 -6.94 20.39
CA GLU A 62 11.10 -7.00 21.66
C GLU A 62 12.40 -6.20 21.63
N LYS A 63 13.09 -6.16 20.49
CA LYS A 63 14.32 -5.37 20.32
C LYS A 63 14.01 -3.89 20.16
N ILE A 64 12.94 -3.56 19.44
CA ILE A 64 12.50 -2.18 19.21
C ILE A 64 12.14 -1.49 20.54
N PHE A 65 11.36 -2.15 21.39
CA PHE A 65 10.98 -1.58 22.70
C PHE A 65 12.14 -1.50 23.71
N LEU A 66 13.24 -2.22 23.45
CA LEU A 66 14.46 -2.16 24.26
C LEU A 66 15.53 -1.23 23.65
N ASP A 67 15.22 -0.54 22.56
CA ASP A 67 16.16 0.30 21.82
C ASP A 67 17.42 -0.48 21.34
N ASP A 68 17.27 -1.79 21.12
CA ASP A 68 18.35 -2.66 20.62
C ASP A 68 18.50 -2.48 19.11
N LYS A 69 19.61 -1.87 18.72
CA LYS A 69 19.97 -1.60 17.32
C LYS A 69 20.31 -2.87 16.53
N ASN A 70 20.58 -4.01 17.18
CA ASN A 70 20.96 -5.24 16.49
C ASN A 70 19.75 -6.02 15.97
N THR A 71 18.94 -5.36 15.14
CA THR A 71 17.81 -5.96 14.43
C THR A 71 18.25 -6.48 13.05
N ALA A 72 17.48 -7.43 12.51
CA ALA A 72 17.64 -7.88 11.14
C ALA A 72 17.51 -6.70 10.15
N ILE A 73 16.56 -5.80 10.40
CA ILE A 73 16.34 -4.58 9.60
C ILE A 73 17.60 -3.70 9.59
N TYR A 74 18.20 -3.46 10.75
CA TYR A 74 19.43 -2.68 10.85
C TYR A 74 20.58 -3.29 10.05
N ASN A 75 20.77 -4.60 10.17
CA ASN A 75 21.84 -5.31 9.46
C ASN A 75 21.64 -5.26 7.94
N ILE A 76 20.41 -5.35 7.46
CA ILE A 76 20.08 -5.21 6.04
C ILE A 76 20.31 -3.78 5.57
N LEU A 77 19.82 -2.77 6.30
CA LEU A 77 20.06 -1.37 5.96
C LEU A 77 21.56 -1.03 5.93
N LYS A 78 22.35 -1.54 6.87
CA LYS A 78 23.82 -1.39 6.84
C LYS A 78 24.48 -2.06 5.65
N HIS A 79 23.95 -3.20 5.21
CA HIS A 79 24.48 -3.91 4.05
C HIS A 79 24.19 -3.15 2.75
N ILE A 80 22.97 -2.61 2.63
CA ILE A 80 22.53 -1.85 1.45
C ILE A 80 23.21 -0.47 1.39
N ASP A 81 23.48 0.16 2.55
CA ASP A 81 23.98 1.53 2.67
C ASP A 81 23.08 2.51 1.87
N PRO A 82 21.82 2.71 2.32
CA PRO A 82 20.85 3.47 1.56
C PRO A 82 21.20 4.97 1.50
N ASP A 83 20.93 5.57 0.35
CA ASP A 83 20.88 7.02 0.18
C ASP A 83 19.53 7.58 0.65
N LEU A 84 18.47 6.76 0.57
CA LEU A 84 17.10 7.10 0.92
C LEU A 84 16.40 5.94 1.65
N ILE A 85 15.79 6.23 2.79
CA ILE A 85 14.92 5.32 3.54
C ILE A 85 13.50 5.89 3.54
N ILE A 86 12.55 5.10 3.02
CA ILE A 86 11.12 5.42 3.01
C ILE A 86 10.40 4.47 3.99
N SER A 87 9.62 5.00 4.91
CA SER A 87 8.82 4.20 5.86
C SER A 87 7.33 4.34 5.56
N ASP A 88 6.64 3.22 5.34
CA ASP A 88 5.19 3.20 5.22
C ASP A 88 4.56 2.97 6.60
N MET A 89 4.25 4.05 7.33
CA MET A 89 3.64 4.09 8.67
C MET A 89 4.50 3.54 9.82
N ASN A 90 5.64 2.92 9.53
CA ASN A 90 6.43 2.12 10.48
C ASN A 90 7.49 2.95 11.21
N TRP A 91 7.11 4.10 11.78
CA TRP A 91 8.05 5.03 12.44
C TRP A 91 8.76 4.39 13.65
N LEU A 92 8.02 3.65 14.47
CA LEU A 92 8.57 3.08 15.70
C LEU A 92 9.67 2.04 15.43
N ILE A 93 9.55 1.29 14.32
CA ILE A 93 10.53 0.25 13.93
C ILE A 93 11.90 0.87 13.63
N LEU A 94 11.91 2.08 13.06
CA LEU A 94 13.12 2.77 12.67
C LEU A 94 13.72 3.61 13.79
N ARG A 95 12.92 4.04 14.76
CA ARG A 95 13.33 4.96 15.83
C ARG A 95 14.68 4.59 16.48
N PRO A 96 14.98 3.34 16.88
CA PRO A 96 16.25 3.00 17.53
C PRO A 96 17.49 3.19 16.64
N ILE A 97 17.30 3.17 15.32
CA ILE A 97 18.39 3.06 14.35
C ILE A 97 18.45 4.22 13.36
N LEU A 98 17.47 5.12 13.38
CA LEU A 98 17.30 6.15 12.36
C LEU A 98 18.52 7.08 12.24
N ASP A 99 19.09 7.48 13.38
CA ASP A 99 20.25 8.38 13.46
C ASP A 99 21.57 7.76 13.00
N ASP A 100 21.64 6.42 12.89
CA ASP A 100 22.86 5.73 12.46
C ASP A 100 23.09 5.82 10.95
N PHE A 101 22.07 6.23 10.18
CA PHE A 101 22.11 6.32 8.72
C PHE A 101 22.15 7.77 8.24
N LYS A 102 23.10 8.05 7.33
CA LYS A 102 23.20 9.34 6.62
C LYS A 102 22.13 9.53 5.55
N ALA A 103 21.38 8.47 5.24
CA ALA A 103 20.29 8.47 4.28
C ALA A 103 19.31 9.62 4.55
N LYS A 104 18.71 10.13 3.47
CA LYS A 104 17.48 10.91 3.54
C LYS A 104 16.35 10.02 4.07
N LYS A 105 15.47 10.60 4.88
CA LYS A 105 14.44 9.88 5.64
C LYS A 105 13.07 10.40 5.26
N VAL A 106 12.21 9.51 4.79
CA VAL A 106 10.86 9.83 4.36
C VAL A 106 9.88 8.93 5.08
N ILE A 107 8.75 9.46 5.50
CA ILE A 107 7.65 8.67 6.06
C ILE A 107 6.31 9.10 5.47
N LEU A 108 5.41 8.13 5.31
CA LEU A 108 4.05 8.38 4.86
C LEU A 108 3.01 7.68 5.74
N PHE A 109 1.88 8.36 5.93
CA PHE A 109 0.74 7.86 6.68
C PHE A 109 -0.55 7.97 5.86
N ARG A 110 -1.24 6.85 5.68
CA ARG A 110 -2.70 6.91 5.48
C ARG A 110 -3.37 7.17 6.84
N TYR A 111 -4.70 7.31 6.87
CA TYR A 111 -5.40 7.50 8.15
C TYR A 111 -4.97 6.45 9.18
N VAL A 112 -4.60 6.95 10.36
CA VAL A 112 -4.32 6.19 11.57
C VAL A 112 -4.99 6.89 12.74
N HIS A 113 -5.36 6.09 13.75
CA HIS A 113 -5.74 6.65 15.03
C HIS A 113 -4.52 7.18 15.78
N ASP A 114 -4.78 8.12 16.67
CA ASP A 114 -3.79 8.77 17.53
C ASP A 114 -2.94 7.76 18.33
N GLU A 115 -3.51 6.61 18.71
CA GLU A 115 -2.80 5.50 19.39
C GLU A 115 -1.63 4.90 18.58
N ILE A 116 -1.61 5.08 17.26
CA ILE A 116 -0.50 4.63 16.40
C ILE A 116 0.63 5.67 16.40
N LEU A 117 0.31 6.93 16.71
CA LEU A 117 1.28 8.02 16.85
C LEU A 117 1.83 8.12 18.27
N HIS A 118 1.13 7.57 19.27
CA HIS A 118 1.53 7.56 20.67
C HIS A 118 1.49 6.14 21.25
N ILE A 119 2.64 5.46 21.25
CA ILE A 119 2.76 4.05 21.63
C ILE A 119 3.39 3.93 23.03
N PRO A 120 2.69 3.35 24.02
CA PRO A 120 3.28 3.06 25.31
C PRO A 120 4.29 1.92 25.22
N SER A 121 5.42 2.08 25.90
CA SER A 121 6.46 1.07 26.08
C SER A 121 6.21 0.21 27.32
N VAL A 122 6.93 -0.91 27.38
CA VAL A 122 6.89 -1.88 28.49
C VAL A 122 7.36 -1.26 29.82
N ASP A 123 8.21 -0.22 29.76
CA ASP A 123 8.70 0.52 30.92
C ASP A 123 7.78 1.68 31.37
N GLY A 124 6.65 1.89 30.67
CA GLY A 124 5.69 2.94 30.96
C GLY A 124 5.99 4.30 30.30
N LEU A 125 7.06 4.42 29.51
CA LEU A 125 7.29 5.60 28.66
C LEU A 125 6.32 5.61 27.48
N ILE A 126 5.92 6.80 27.02
CA ILE A 126 5.13 6.95 25.79
C ILE A 126 6.06 7.42 24.69
N HIS A 127 6.27 6.57 23.69
CA HIS A 127 6.94 6.97 22.45
C HIS A 127 5.93 7.71 21.58
N SER A 128 6.32 8.86 21.07
CA SER A 128 5.50 9.65 20.14
C SER A 128 6.21 9.78 18.81
N PHE A 129 5.45 9.77 17.72
CA PHE A 129 5.92 10.15 16.40
C PHE A 129 6.31 11.64 16.38
N ASP A 130 7.47 11.94 15.82
CA ASP A 130 7.94 13.29 15.57
C ASP A 130 8.27 13.46 14.08
N PRO A 131 7.55 14.32 13.35
CA PRO A 131 7.83 14.56 11.94
C PRO A 131 9.20 15.21 11.70
N GLU A 132 9.79 15.90 12.68
CA GLU A 132 11.09 16.56 12.54
C GLU A 132 12.27 15.55 12.49
N GLU A 133 12.05 14.28 12.86
CA GLU A 133 13.03 13.20 12.69
C GLU A 133 13.20 12.77 11.22
N TYR A 134 12.35 13.26 10.31
CA TYR A 134 12.33 12.90 8.90
C TYR A 134 12.60 14.12 8.00
N ASP A 135 13.30 13.92 6.89
CA ASP A 135 13.49 14.98 5.89
C ASP A 135 12.16 15.35 5.21
N LEU A 136 11.26 14.37 5.03
CA LEU A 136 9.88 14.57 4.58
C LEU A 136 8.92 13.62 5.30
N ALA A 137 7.79 14.15 5.77
CA ALA A 137 6.71 13.37 6.36
C ALA A 137 5.39 13.68 5.63
N PHE A 138 4.62 12.65 5.30
CA PHE A 138 3.43 12.78 4.45
C PHE A 138 2.17 12.20 5.08
N THR A 139 1.02 12.81 4.81
CA THR A 139 -0.28 12.13 4.87
C THR A 139 -0.84 11.91 3.47
N ILE A 140 -1.47 10.76 3.22
CA ILE A 140 -1.91 10.32 1.88
C ILE A 140 -3.41 10.02 1.80
N GLU A 141 -4.19 10.53 2.77
CA GLU A 141 -5.66 10.54 2.70
C GLU A 141 -6.19 11.99 2.73
N PRO A 142 -7.09 12.38 1.80
CA PRO A 142 -7.51 13.78 1.65
C PRO A 142 -8.10 14.43 2.90
N SER A 143 -8.88 13.66 3.68
CA SER A 143 -9.54 14.16 4.89
C SER A 143 -8.71 13.93 6.17
N PHE A 144 -7.41 13.62 6.04
CA PHE A 144 -6.52 13.28 7.16
C PHE A 144 -5.20 14.06 7.11
N SER A 145 -4.86 14.66 8.25
CA SER A 145 -3.61 15.40 8.44
C SER A 145 -3.00 15.06 9.79
N ILE A 146 -1.67 15.02 9.84
CA ILE A 146 -0.86 15.00 11.06
C ILE A 146 -0.08 16.32 11.06
N GLU A 147 0.01 16.99 12.21
CA GLU A 147 0.80 18.23 12.32
C GLU A 147 2.26 17.97 11.90
N GLY A 148 2.84 18.89 11.12
CA GLY A 148 4.19 18.73 10.56
C GLY A 148 4.30 17.83 9.32
N CYS A 149 3.24 17.08 8.95
CA CYS A 149 3.22 16.30 7.71
C CYS A 149 2.63 17.10 6.53
N ILE A 150 3.19 16.87 5.35
CA ILE A 150 2.68 17.38 4.07
C ILE A 150 1.53 16.50 3.61
N SER A 151 0.36 17.08 3.38
CA SER A 151 -0.78 16.34 2.84
C SER A 151 -0.68 16.18 1.33
N LEU A 152 -0.70 14.94 0.87
CA LEU A 152 -0.72 14.55 -0.53
C LEU A 152 -2.06 13.92 -0.89
N HIS A 153 -2.34 13.91 -2.19
CA HIS A 153 -3.39 13.07 -2.75
C HIS A 153 -3.07 11.59 -2.55
N PRO A 154 -4.04 10.69 -2.77
CA PRO A 154 -3.80 9.27 -2.63
C PRO A 154 -2.63 8.76 -3.49
N THR A 155 -1.79 7.92 -2.90
CA THR A 155 -0.68 7.21 -3.55
C THR A 155 -1.21 5.86 -4.04
N ILE A 156 -1.61 5.79 -5.30
CA ILE A 156 -2.16 4.56 -5.89
C ILE A 156 -1.26 4.00 -6.97
N ASN A 157 -1.33 2.70 -7.20
CA ASN A 157 -0.56 2.04 -8.25
C ASN A 157 -1.31 2.08 -9.61
N VAL A 158 -1.85 3.25 -9.96
CA VAL A 158 -2.60 3.49 -11.20
C VAL A 158 -1.90 4.58 -11.98
N HIS A 159 -1.20 4.18 -13.03
CA HIS A 159 -0.76 5.10 -14.07
C HIS A 159 -1.25 4.54 -15.42
N PRO A 160 -1.80 5.38 -16.32
CA PRO A 160 -2.34 4.90 -17.60
C PRO A 160 -1.37 4.04 -18.41
N SER A 161 -0.05 4.31 -18.32
CA SER A 161 0.98 3.50 -19.01
C SER A 161 1.22 2.12 -18.41
N SER A 162 0.75 1.88 -17.19
CA SER A 162 0.99 0.65 -16.44
C SER A 162 -0.23 -0.28 -16.45
N ASN A 163 -1.34 0.12 -17.05
CA ASN A 163 -2.55 -0.69 -17.13
C ASN A 163 -2.48 -1.69 -18.29
N TYR A 164 -2.88 -2.93 -18.03
CA TYR A 164 -3.14 -3.86 -19.12
C TYR A 164 -4.34 -3.41 -19.94
N GLU A 165 -4.35 -3.79 -21.22
CA GLU A 165 -5.53 -3.62 -22.06
C GLU A 165 -6.70 -4.41 -21.48
N GLU A 166 -7.90 -3.83 -21.51
CA GLU A 166 -9.15 -4.45 -21.06
C GLU A 166 -9.29 -5.89 -21.58
N LYS A 167 -8.97 -6.11 -22.87
CA LYS A 167 -9.10 -7.42 -23.51
C LYS A 167 -8.23 -8.49 -22.82
N ILE A 168 -7.03 -8.14 -22.38
CA ILE A 168 -6.12 -9.07 -21.70
C ILE A 168 -6.73 -9.49 -20.37
N ILE A 169 -7.23 -8.53 -19.60
CA ILE A 169 -7.83 -8.76 -18.28
C ILE A 169 -9.05 -9.68 -18.40
N ARG A 170 -9.93 -9.36 -19.36
CA ARG A 170 -11.14 -10.16 -19.61
C ARG A 170 -10.80 -11.58 -20.05
N GLN A 171 -9.72 -11.78 -20.79
CA GLN A 171 -9.22 -13.13 -21.12
C GLN A 171 -8.69 -13.87 -19.90
N VAL A 172 -7.84 -13.24 -19.08
CA VAL A 172 -7.28 -13.83 -17.85
C VAL A 172 -8.40 -14.26 -16.90
N LEU A 173 -9.40 -13.39 -16.71
CA LEU A 173 -10.55 -13.64 -15.86
C LEU A 173 -11.67 -14.44 -16.55
N LYS A 174 -11.45 -14.90 -17.79
CA LYS A 174 -12.39 -15.72 -18.58
C LYS A 174 -13.79 -15.10 -18.65
N VAL A 175 -13.87 -13.82 -18.96
CA VAL A 175 -15.11 -13.05 -19.07
C VAL A 175 -15.69 -13.23 -20.48
N PRO A 176 -16.94 -13.71 -20.62
CA PRO A 176 -17.61 -13.76 -21.93
C PRO A 176 -17.71 -12.39 -22.60
N GLU A 177 -17.74 -12.36 -23.93
CA GLU A 177 -17.83 -11.11 -24.71
C GLU A 177 -19.15 -10.36 -24.49
N ASP A 178 -20.22 -11.07 -24.13
CA ASP A 178 -21.59 -10.56 -23.95
C ASP A 178 -21.94 -10.19 -22.50
N LYS A 179 -21.01 -10.34 -21.55
CA LYS A 179 -21.23 -10.11 -20.11
C LYS A 179 -20.40 -8.94 -19.59
N LYS A 180 -20.86 -8.22 -18.58
CA LYS A 180 -20.01 -7.30 -17.80
C LYS A 180 -19.20 -8.06 -16.75
N LEU A 181 -18.05 -7.55 -16.31
CA LEU A 181 -17.28 -8.12 -15.20
C LEU A 181 -17.67 -7.46 -13.88
N ALA A 182 -18.27 -8.25 -12.96
CA ALA A 182 -18.37 -7.89 -11.56
C ALA A 182 -17.25 -8.58 -10.77
N LEU A 183 -16.36 -7.81 -10.14
CA LEU A 183 -15.19 -8.33 -9.45
C LEU A 183 -15.28 -8.08 -7.94
N LEU A 184 -15.27 -9.15 -7.14
CA LEU A 184 -15.04 -9.11 -5.71
C LEU A 184 -13.54 -9.28 -5.42
N ALA A 185 -12.90 -8.27 -4.84
CA ALA A 185 -11.50 -8.34 -4.40
C ALA A 185 -11.40 -8.15 -2.88
N HIS A 186 -10.91 -9.16 -2.17
CA HIS A 186 -10.89 -9.10 -0.69
C HIS A 186 -9.76 -9.93 -0.08
N ASN A 187 -8.73 -9.24 0.41
CA ASN A 187 -7.66 -9.83 1.23
C ASN A 187 -7.98 -9.59 2.72
N GLY A 188 -8.97 -10.33 3.23
CA GLY A 188 -9.48 -10.19 4.59
C GLY A 188 -9.16 -11.36 5.51
N PHE A 189 -9.78 -11.36 6.69
CA PHE A 189 -9.73 -12.50 7.60
C PHE A 189 -10.64 -13.63 7.10
N GLU A 190 -10.35 -14.85 7.57
CA GLU A 190 -11.15 -16.04 7.28
C GLU A 190 -12.65 -15.79 7.58
N GLY A 191 -13.53 -16.18 6.65
CA GLY A 191 -14.98 -16.04 6.79
C GLY A 191 -15.57 -14.68 6.38
N GLU A 192 -14.75 -13.65 6.16
CA GLU A 192 -15.27 -12.35 5.71
C GLU A 192 -15.76 -12.38 4.26
N LEU A 193 -15.06 -13.12 3.39
CA LEU A 193 -15.48 -13.29 1.99
C LEU A 193 -16.88 -13.90 1.90
N ASP A 194 -17.14 -14.96 2.67
CA ASP A 194 -18.45 -15.61 2.75
C ASP A 194 -19.55 -14.67 3.27
N THR A 195 -19.18 -13.75 4.16
CA THR A 195 -20.11 -12.74 4.69
C THR A 195 -20.49 -11.76 3.59
N ILE A 196 -19.51 -11.24 2.84
CA ILE A 196 -19.75 -10.35 1.70
C ILE A 196 -20.61 -11.05 0.64
N LEU A 197 -20.26 -12.30 0.28
CA LEU A 197 -20.98 -13.09 -0.72
C LEU A 197 -22.47 -13.31 -0.40
N LYS A 198 -22.85 -13.32 0.89
CA LYS A 198 -24.26 -13.43 1.32
C LYS A 198 -25.05 -12.14 1.17
N GLU A 199 -24.38 -11.00 1.18
CA GLU A 199 -25.02 -9.68 1.13
C GLU A 199 -25.16 -9.15 -0.31
N ILE A 200 -24.24 -9.56 -1.20
CA ILE A 200 -24.26 -9.11 -2.59
C ILE A 200 -25.37 -9.79 -3.40
N LYS A 201 -25.92 -9.04 -4.35
CA LYS A 201 -26.84 -9.55 -5.38
C LYS A 201 -26.33 -9.08 -6.73
N ILE A 202 -25.90 -10.02 -7.56
CA ILE A 202 -25.38 -9.76 -8.90
C ILE A 202 -26.29 -10.50 -9.88
N ASP A 203 -26.76 -9.80 -10.91
CA ASP A 203 -27.58 -10.40 -11.96
C ASP A 203 -26.69 -11.27 -12.87
N PRO A 204 -26.85 -12.61 -12.87
CA PRO A 204 -26.03 -13.49 -13.71
C PRO A 204 -26.34 -13.33 -15.21
N GLU A 205 -27.48 -12.74 -15.57
CA GLU A 205 -27.81 -12.46 -16.98
C GLU A 205 -27.04 -11.25 -17.52
N GLU A 206 -26.63 -10.30 -16.66
CA GLU A 206 -25.84 -9.13 -17.06
C GLU A 206 -24.33 -9.32 -16.77
N TYR A 207 -23.99 -9.92 -15.62
CA TYR A 207 -22.62 -9.95 -15.11
C TYR A 207 -22.03 -11.37 -15.07
N CYS A 208 -20.78 -11.45 -15.49
CA CYS A 208 -19.84 -12.49 -15.13
C CYS A 208 -19.19 -12.12 -13.79
N PHE A 209 -19.54 -12.84 -12.72
CA PHE A 209 -18.98 -12.61 -11.40
C PHE A 209 -17.65 -13.35 -11.20
N ARG A 210 -16.65 -12.66 -10.65
CA ARG A 210 -15.36 -13.23 -10.22
C ARG A 210 -15.01 -12.76 -8.82
N SER A 211 -14.39 -13.64 -8.06
CA SER A 211 -13.82 -13.34 -6.74
C SER A 211 -12.32 -13.58 -6.78
N ILE A 212 -11.55 -12.69 -6.17
CA ILE A 212 -10.10 -12.77 -6.12
C ILE A 212 -9.58 -12.42 -4.72
N SER A 213 -8.57 -13.15 -4.28
CA SER A 213 -7.79 -12.90 -3.07
C SER A 213 -6.40 -13.47 -3.28
N THR A 214 -5.38 -12.77 -2.77
CA THR A 214 -4.00 -13.24 -2.83
C THR A 214 -3.76 -14.52 -2.01
N PHE A 215 -4.76 -14.97 -1.25
CA PHE A 215 -4.71 -16.21 -0.47
C PHE A 215 -5.46 -17.37 -1.13
N ASP A 216 -6.17 -17.13 -2.24
CA ASP A 216 -7.01 -18.13 -2.90
C ASP A 216 -6.16 -18.98 -3.88
N ASP A 217 -6.59 -19.02 -5.16
CA ASP A 217 -6.00 -19.83 -6.22
C ASP A 217 -4.79 -19.17 -6.90
N GLU A 218 -4.14 -19.93 -7.77
CA GLU A 218 -2.95 -19.50 -8.52
C GLU A 218 -3.22 -18.26 -9.38
N ILE A 219 -4.39 -18.18 -10.02
CA ILE A 219 -4.76 -17.04 -10.86
C ILE A 219 -4.88 -15.78 -10.01
N SER A 220 -5.54 -15.88 -8.85
CA SER A 220 -5.73 -14.75 -7.94
C SER A 220 -4.41 -14.23 -7.37
N ARG A 221 -3.40 -15.09 -7.22
CA ARG A 221 -2.04 -14.70 -6.84
C ARG A 221 -1.29 -14.01 -7.98
N GLN A 222 -1.42 -14.51 -9.21
CA GLN A 222 -0.73 -13.97 -10.38
C GLN A 222 -1.21 -12.56 -10.80
N ILE A 223 -2.45 -12.18 -10.45
CA ILE A 223 -3.01 -10.87 -10.78
C ILE A 223 -2.71 -9.78 -9.75
N PHE A 224 -1.87 -10.07 -8.74
CA PHE A 224 -1.41 -9.06 -7.79
C PHE A 224 -0.22 -8.27 -8.37
N PRO A 225 -0.20 -6.92 -8.24
CA PRO A 225 -1.25 -6.06 -7.70
C PRO A 225 -2.40 -5.86 -8.68
N LEU A 226 -3.61 -5.80 -8.10
CA LEU A 226 -4.86 -5.74 -8.85
C LEU A 226 -4.98 -4.49 -9.75
N SER A 227 -4.30 -3.40 -9.39
CA SER A 227 -4.37 -2.13 -10.09
C SER A 227 -4.10 -2.24 -11.60
N HIS A 228 -3.17 -3.11 -12.02
CA HIS A 228 -2.86 -3.34 -13.44
C HIS A 228 -4.04 -3.95 -14.22
N TYR A 229 -4.99 -4.56 -13.52
CA TYR A 229 -6.12 -5.30 -14.09
C TYR A 229 -7.47 -4.58 -13.90
N MET A 230 -7.49 -3.38 -13.33
CA MET A 230 -8.75 -2.67 -13.05
C MET A 230 -9.45 -2.14 -14.30
N SER A 231 -8.74 -1.91 -15.41
CA SER A 231 -9.32 -1.35 -16.64
C SER A 231 -10.37 -2.24 -17.32
N GLY A 232 -10.41 -3.53 -17.00
CA GLY A 232 -11.41 -4.47 -17.52
C GLY A 232 -12.58 -4.76 -16.59
N VAL A 233 -12.67 -4.07 -15.45
CA VAL A 233 -13.68 -4.28 -14.42
C VAL A 233 -14.83 -3.29 -14.60
N ASP A 234 -16.05 -3.80 -14.75
CA ASP A 234 -17.26 -2.98 -14.95
C ASP A 234 -17.93 -2.59 -13.63
N PHE A 235 -17.81 -3.44 -12.60
CA PHE A 235 -18.34 -3.22 -11.26
C PHE A 235 -17.42 -3.89 -10.23
N SER A 236 -17.05 -3.18 -9.18
CA SER A 236 -16.16 -3.71 -8.15
C SER A 236 -16.84 -3.83 -6.79
N ILE A 237 -16.47 -4.88 -6.06
CA ILE A 237 -16.91 -5.16 -4.71
C ILE A 237 -15.67 -5.46 -3.89
N GLY A 238 -15.60 -4.95 -2.67
CA GLY A 238 -14.51 -5.30 -1.78
C GLY A 238 -14.61 -4.61 -0.45
N GLY A 239 -13.60 -4.81 0.38
CA GLY A 239 -13.42 -3.99 1.57
C GLY A 239 -13.21 -2.52 1.22
N CYS A 240 -13.20 -1.64 2.22
CA CYS A 240 -12.80 -0.25 2.04
C CYS A 240 -11.32 -0.08 2.43
N GLY A 241 -10.44 -0.99 2.01
CA GLY A 241 -9.00 -0.87 2.20
C GLY A 241 -8.41 0.24 1.34
N TYR A 242 -7.31 0.87 1.78
CA TYR A 242 -6.73 2.06 1.14
C TYR A 242 -6.58 1.93 -0.38
N ASN A 243 -5.83 0.93 -0.85
CA ASN A 243 -5.54 0.80 -2.29
C ASN A 243 -6.81 0.52 -3.09
N PHE A 244 -7.57 -0.52 -2.72
CA PHE A 244 -8.80 -0.87 -3.44
C PHE A 244 -9.79 0.31 -3.54
N PHE A 245 -9.97 1.06 -2.45
CA PHE A 245 -10.85 2.23 -2.42
C PHE A 245 -10.41 3.33 -3.38
N TYR A 246 -9.13 3.72 -3.36
CA TYR A 246 -8.66 4.80 -4.22
C TYR A 246 -8.41 4.37 -5.67
N GLU A 247 -8.01 3.12 -5.91
CA GLU A 247 -7.80 2.58 -7.25
C GLU A 247 -9.10 2.47 -8.02
N THR A 248 -10.15 1.89 -7.42
CA THR A 248 -11.47 1.80 -8.07
C THR A 248 -12.04 3.18 -8.40
N LYS A 249 -11.85 4.17 -7.50
CA LYS A 249 -12.23 5.56 -7.76
C LYS A 249 -11.40 6.21 -8.88
N ALA A 250 -10.11 5.97 -8.93
CA ALA A 250 -9.24 6.50 -9.98
C ALA A 250 -9.59 5.95 -11.38
N HIS A 251 -10.02 4.69 -11.44
CA HIS A 251 -10.54 4.09 -12.66
C HIS A 251 -12.00 4.45 -12.96
N GLY A 252 -12.69 5.17 -12.06
CA GLY A 252 -14.10 5.50 -12.22
C GLY A 252 -15.03 4.29 -12.16
N ILE A 253 -14.62 3.21 -11.50
CA ILE A 253 -15.37 1.95 -11.43
C ILE A 253 -16.47 2.08 -10.37
N PRO A 254 -17.76 1.89 -10.73
CA PRO A 254 -18.84 1.80 -9.77
C PRO A 254 -18.56 0.69 -8.74
N SER A 255 -18.62 1.03 -7.46
CA SER A 255 -18.12 0.15 -6.40
C SER A 255 -19.09 -0.01 -5.24
N LEU A 256 -19.17 -1.23 -4.69
CA LEU A 256 -19.81 -1.52 -3.41
C LEU A 256 -18.74 -1.86 -2.36
N TYR A 257 -18.69 -1.05 -1.29
CA TYR A 257 -17.70 -1.20 -0.23
C TYR A 257 -18.29 -1.86 1.01
N PHE A 258 -17.57 -2.86 1.52
CA PHE A 258 -17.85 -3.57 2.77
C PHE A 258 -16.74 -3.29 3.78
N PRO A 259 -16.69 -2.09 4.38
CA PRO A 259 -15.63 -1.75 5.32
C PRO A 259 -15.59 -2.75 6.48
N GLN A 260 -14.40 -3.22 6.81
CA GLN A 260 -14.18 -4.15 7.91
C GLN A 260 -13.46 -3.46 9.08
N PRO A 261 -13.75 -3.83 10.35
CA PRO A 261 -12.98 -3.36 11.48
C PRO A 261 -11.55 -3.91 11.42
N ARG A 262 -10.56 -3.02 11.50
CA ARG A 262 -9.14 -3.37 11.48
C ARG A 262 -8.37 -2.45 12.40
N LYS A 263 -7.49 -3.02 13.23
CA LYS A 263 -6.54 -2.20 13.97
C LYS A 263 -5.57 -1.54 13.00
N GLY A 264 -5.46 -0.21 13.07
CA GLY A 264 -4.54 0.55 12.22
C GLY A 264 -4.94 0.63 10.75
N ASN A 265 -6.17 0.29 10.35
CA ASN A 265 -6.71 0.52 9.01
C ASN A 265 -8.21 0.85 9.05
N GLU A 266 -8.54 2.13 9.22
CA GLU A 266 -9.94 2.55 9.39
C GLU A 266 -10.71 2.61 8.07
N GLN A 267 -11.20 1.45 7.65
CA GLN A 267 -12.00 1.29 6.45
C GLN A 267 -13.34 2.04 6.51
N HIS A 268 -13.98 2.07 7.68
CA HIS A 268 -15.24 2.79 7.90
C HIS A 268 -15.03 4.29 7.78
N TRP A 269 -14.03 4.82 8.49
CA TRP A 269 -13.67 6.23 8.42
C TRP A 269 -13.41 6.68 6.98
N ARG A 270 -12.64 5.90 6.22
CA ARG A 270 -12.33 6.18 4.81
C ARG A 270 -13.58 6.27 3.95
N LEU A 271 -14.53 5.35 4.14
CA LEU A 271 -15.79 5.38 3.41
C LEU A 271 -16.59 6.64 3.79
N ASP A 272 -16.72 6.93 5.08
CA ASP A 272 -17.54 8.05 5.57
C ASP A 272 -16.98 9.42 5.14
N HIS A 273 -15.65 9.57 5.11
CA HIS A 273 -14.99 10.86 4.92
C HIS A 273 -14.44 11.08 3.50
N ASN A 274 -14.24 10.02 2.72
CA ASN A 274 -13.61 10.11 1.39
C ASN A 274 -14.46 9.53 0.25
N LYS A 275 -15.71 9.08 0.50
CA LYS A 275 -16.60 8.53 -0.56
C LYS A 275 -16.83 9.48 -1.73
N ASP A 276 -16.76 10.79 -1.51
CA ASP A 276 -17.02 11.79 -2.55
C ASP A 276 -15.71 12.32 -3.19
N TYR A 277 -14.56 11.78 -2.79
CA TYR A 277 -13.28 12.13 -3.39
C TYR A 277 -13.24 11.69 -4.86
N GLY A 278 -12.97 12.65 -5.76
CA GLY A 278 -12.93 12.45 -7.21
C GLY A 278 -11.53 12.59 -7.82
N GLY A 279 -10.49 12.72 -7.00
CA GLY A 279 -9.12 12.97 -7.42
C GLY A 279 -8.62 14.38 -7.09
N PRO A 280 -7.39 14.72 -7.50
CA PRO A 280 -6.50 13.91 -8.36
C PRO A 280 -5.89 12.68 -7.66
N TYR A 281 -5.21 11.81 -8.41
CA TYR A 281 -4.60 10.58 -7.87
C TYR A 281 -3.09 10.51 -8.14
N ASP A 282 -2.43 11.67 -8.07
CA ASP A 282 -1.02 11.89 -8.41
C ASP A 282 -0.11 11.93 -7.17
N GLY A 283 -0.57 11.40 -6.03
CA GLY A 283 0.13 11.51 -4.75
C GLY A 283 1.53 10.90 -4.78
N ALA A 284 1.69 9.76 -5.47
CA ALA A 284 2.98 9.09 -5.58
C ALA A 284 3.98 9.85 -6.47
N ASP A 285 3.50 10.49 -7.55
CA ASP A 285 4.33 11.32 -8.42
C ASP A 285 4.83 12.56 -7.67
N LYS A 286 3.92 13.29 -7.04
CA LYS A 286 4.27 14.46 -6.22
C LYS A 286 5.21 14.12 -5.07
N MET A 287 5.00 12.98 -4.41
CA MET A 287 5.90 12.52 -3.36
C MET A 287 7.31 12.34 -3.90
N VAL A 288 7.47 11.61 -5.01
CA VAL A 288 8.79 11.32 -5.58
C VAL A 288 9.45 12.58 -6.11
N GLU A 289 8.72 13.51 -6.73
CA GLU A 289 9.26 14.82 -7.13
C GLU A 289 9.89 15.54 -5.93
N MET A 290 9.16 15.64 -4.81
CA MET A 290 9.67 16.28 -3.58
C MET A 290 10.85 15.53 -2.96
N ILE A 291 10.88 14.20 -3.07
CA ILE A 291 12.01 13.39 -2.61
C ILE A 291 13.26 13.64 -3.47
N LEU A 292 13.11 13.72 -4.78
CA LEU A 292 14.22 13.94 -5.71
C LEU A 292 14.84 15.33 -5.50
N ASP A 293 14.05 16.33 -5.10
CA ASP A 293 14.54 17.67 -4.73
C ASP A 293 15.44 17.68 -3.47
N LEU A 294 15.53 16.58 -2.72
CA LEU A 294 16.45 16.45 -1.58
C LEU A 294 17.91 16.15 -1.98
N PHE A 295 18.16 15.84 -3.26
CA PHE A 295 19.46 15.38 -3.80
C PHE A 295 20.01 16.32 -4.87
#